data_AF-A0A9E5QZB1-F1
#
_entry.id   AF-A0A9E5QZB1-F1
#
_cell.length_a   1.000
_cell.length_b   1.000
_cell.length_c   1.000
_cell.angle_alpha   90.00
_cell.angle_beta   90.00
_cell.angle_gamma   90.00
#
_symmetry.space_group_name_H-M   'P 1'
#
loop_
_entity.id
_entity.type
_entity.pdbx_description
1 polymer ?
#
loop_
_entity_poly.entity_id
_entity_poly.type
_entity_poly.pdbx_seq_one_letter_code
_entity_poly.pdbx_strand_id
1 'polypeptide(L)'
;MLNEDDNCPNVANADQADLDDDGLGNACDPNIDDDLWLNAEDNCPYVVNDDQANVDGDAFGDACDVDLDNDTRINTEDNCPRVANTNQLDTDGDGLGNACDPNDDNDMHLDVDDNCPLVMNDDQLDSDGDDIGDVCDAD
;
A
#
# COMPACT_ATOMS: atom_id res chain seq x y z
N MET A 1 39.58 -10.98 -22.58
CA MET A 1 38.94 -10.89 -23.91
C MET A 1 37.74 -10.02 -23.70
N LEU A 2 37.64 -8.87 -24.36
CA LEU A 2 36.37 -8.16 -24.50
C LEU A 2 35.57 -9.01 -25.50
N ASN A 3 34.56 -9.74 -25.04
CA ASN A 3 33.63 -10.45 -25.93
C ASN A 3 32.57 -9.46 -26.41
N GLU A 4 32.03 -9.70 -27.60
CA GLU A 4 30.90 -8.91 -28.13
C GLU A 4 29.57 -9.27 -27.43
N ASP A 5 29.63 -10.07 -26.35
CA ASP A 5 28.51 -10.46 -25.50
C ASP A 5 28.65 -9.90 -24.06
N ASP A 6 29.55 -8.94 -23.81
CA ASP A 6 29.64 -8.23 -22.51
C ASP A 6 28.84 -6.92 -22.57
N ASN A 7 27.68 -6.89 -21.91
CA ASN A 7 26.81 -5.73 -21.80
C ASN A 7 27.30 -4.69 -20.78
N CYS A 8 28.43 -4.93 -20.09
CA CYS A 8 29.16 -3.92 -19.30
C CYS A 8 30.68 -4.00 -19.49
N PRO A 9 31.23 -3.56 -20.65
CA PRO A 9 32.65 -3.75 -21.01
C PRO A 9 33.72 -3.22 -20.03
N ASN A 10 33.33 -2.29 -19.14
CA ASN A 10 34.21 -1.65 -18.17
C ASN A 10 33.92 -2.04 -16.72
N VAL A 11 32.93 -2.90 -16.46
CA VAL A 11 32.49 -3.31 -15.12
C VAL A 11 32.29 -4.83 -15.12
N ALA A 12 32.84 -5.53 -14.12
CA ALA A 12 32.65 -6.98 -14.07
C ALA A 12 31.22 -7.34 -13.66
N ASN A 13 30.51 -8.07 -14.52
CA ASN A 13 29.13 -8.54 -14.32
C ASN A 13 28.96 -9.94 -14.94
N ALA A 14 29.42 -10.97 -14.22
CA ALA A 14 29.50 -12.33 -14.76
C ALA A 14 28.13 -12.96 -15.11
N ASP A 15 27.06 -12.46 -14.52
CA ASP A 15 25.68 -12.85 -14.78
C ASP A 15 25.08 -12.20 -16.02
N GLN A 16 25.67 -11.08 -16.49
CA GLN A 16 25.21 -10.31 -17.64
C GLN A 16 23.73 -9.93 -17.52
N ALA A 17 23.26 -9.70 -16.29
CA ALA A 17 21.89 -9.28 -16.05
C ALA A 17 21.62 -7.94 -16.77
N ASP A 18 20.42 -7.85 -17.33
CA ASP A 18 19.91 -6.75 -18.16
C ASP A 18 18.39 -6.81 -17.92
N LEU A 19 17.87 -5.94 -17.06
CA LEU A 19 16.52 -6.06 -16.52
C LEU A 19 15.48 -5.45 -17.46
N ASP A 20 15.84 -4.39 -18.18
CA ASP A 20 14.98 -3.70 -19.16
C ASP A 20 15.24 -4.13 -20.61
N ASP A 21 16.25 -4.99 -20.85
CA ASP A 21 16.67 -5.49 -22.16
C ASP A 21 17.11 -4.35 -23.14
N ASP A 22 17.65 -3.24 -22.64
CA ASP A 22 18.15 -2.12 -23.47
C ASP A 22 19.55 -2.36 -24.07
N GLY A 23 20.25 -3.39 -23.56
CA GLY A 23 21.59 -3.79 -23.97
C GLY A 23 22.72 -3.21 -23.11
N LEU A 24 22.41 -2.42 -22.07
CA LEU A 24 23.30 -2.03 -20.99
C LEU A 24 23.01 -2.94 -19.78
N GLY A 25 24.01 -3.67 -19.31
CA GLY A 25 23.77 -4.56 -18.17
C GLY A 25 23.50 -3.78 -16.87
N ASN A 26 22.78 -4.40 -15.93
CA ASN A 26 22.41 -3.81 -14.63
C ASN A 26 23.59 -3.25 -13.84
N ALA A 27 24.82 -3.75 -14.08
CA ALA A 27 26.03 -3.30 -13.40
C ALA A 27 26.57 -1.96 -13.90
N CYS A 28 26.14 -1.49 -15.07
CA CYS A 28 26.61 -0.26 -15.70
C CYS A 28 25.48 0.63 -16.23
N ASP A 29 24.25 0.18 -16.16
CA ASP A 29 23.05 0.92 -16.50
C ASP A 29 22.60 1.83 -15.33
N PRO A 30 22.43 3.15 -15.56
CA PRO A 30 21.96 4.09 -14.55
C PRO A 30 20.45 4.04 -14.25
N ASN A 31 19.65 3.32 -15.04
CA ASN A 31 18.21 3.15 -14.89
C ASN A 31 17.80 1.72 -15.30
N ILE A 32 17.94 0.76 -14.39
CA ILE A 32 17.89 -0.66 -14.73
C ILE A 32 16.51 -1.23 -15.03
N ASP A 33 15.43 -0.49 -14.79
CA ASP A 33 14.07 -0.92 -15.11
C ASP A 33 13.33 0.01 -16.10
N ASP A 34 14.01 1.04 -16.63
CA ASP A 34 13.49 1.99 -17.62
C ASP A 34 12.21 2.74 -17.21
N ASP A 35 12.07 3.10 -15.92
CA ASP A 35 10.86 3.71 -15.36
C ASP A 35 10.86 5.27 -15.31
N LEU A 36 11.83 5.88 -15.99
CA LEU A 36 12.16 7.32 -16.02
C LEU A 36 12.93 7.86 -14.80
N TRP A 37 13.12 7.09 -13.73
CA TRP A 37 13.91 7.48 -12.57
C TRP A 37 15.28 6.79 -12.59
N LEU A 38 16.32 7.50 -12.13
CA LEU A 38 17.65 6.88 -12.05
C LEU A 38 17.71 5.98 -10.81
N ASN A 39 18.50 4.90 -10.83
CA ASN A 39 18.65 3.97 -9.70
C ASN A 39 18.94 4.62 -8.33
N ALA A 40 19.52 5.83 -8.32
CA ALA A 40 19.88 6.57 -7.10
C ALA A 40 18.75 7.49 -6.58
N GLU A 41 17.74 7.73 -7.39
CA GLU A 41 16.57 8.59 -7.12
C GLU A 41 15.26 7.78 -7.10
N ASP A 42 15.31 6.55 -7.60
CA ASP A 42 14.23 5.58 -7.63
C ASP A 42 14.07 4.85 -6.29
N ASN A 43 12.87 4.87 -5.73
CA ASN A 43 12.51 4.17 -4.50
C ASN A 43 12.18 2.67 -4.72
N CYS A 44 12.14 2.19 -5.96
CA CYS A 44 12.07 0.80 -6.34
C CYS A 44 12.99 0.45 -7.54
N PRO A 45 14.33 0.49 -7.39
CA PRO A 45 15.31 0.34 -8.49
C PRO A 45 15.25 -0.92 -9.35
N TYR A 46 14.36 -1.87 -9.08
CA TYR A 46 14.24 -3.13 -9.82
C TYR A 46 12.79 -3.41 -10.23
N VAL A 47 11.89 -2.45 -10.05
CA VAL A 47 10.45 -2.58 -10.29
C VAL A 47 9.92 -1.24 -10.79
N VAL A 48 9.62 -1.18 -12.09
CA VAL A 48 9.00 -0.03 -12.74
C VAL A 48 7.92 0.63 -11.91
N ASN A 49 8.12 1.88 -11.52
CA ASN A 49 7.16 2.67 -10.78
C ASN A 49 7.33 4.18 -11.03
N ASP A 50 7.02 4.61 -12.26
CA ASP A 50 7.09 6.00 -12.72
C ASP A 50 6.45 7.04 -11.74
N ASP A 51 5.44 6.64 -10.97
CA ASP A 51 4.74 7.53 -10.02
C ASP A 51 5.48 7.74 -8.68
N GLN A 52 6.48 6.89 -8.39
CA GLN A 52 7.29 6.90 -7.17
C GLN A 52 6.45 6.98 -5.90
N ALA A 53 5.25 6.37 -5.90
CA ALA A 53 4.40 6.35 -4.72
C ALA A 53 5.14 5.69 -3.54
N ASN A 54 4.94 6.24 -2.34
CA ASN A 54 5.53 5.77 -1.09
C ASN A 54 4.64 6.26 0.06
N VAL A 55 3.70 5.40 0.50
CA VAL A 55 2.64 5.74 1.46
C VAL A 55 3.18 6.12 2.83
N ASP A 56 4.10 5.32 3.35
CA ASP A 56 4.65 5.51 4.70
C ASP A 56 5.92 6.37 4.75
N GLY A 57 6.52 6.64 3.58
CA GLY A 57 7.72 7.44 3.42
C GLY A 57 9.00 6.71 3.84
N ASP A 58 9.01 5.38 3.83
CA ASP A 58 10.18 4.58 4.16
C ASP A 58 11.18 4.48 2.98
N ALA A 59 12.14 3.57 3.04
CA ALA A 59 13.16 3.43 2.00
C ALA A 59 12.67 2.76 0.70
N PHE A 60 11.50 2.13 0.72
CA PHE A 60 10.92 1.36 -0.38
C PHE A 60 9.68 2.09 -0.92
N GLY A 61 9.52 2.11 -2.24
CA GLY A 61 8.29 2.61 -2.87
C GLY A 61 7.16 1.58 -2.83
N ASP A 62 5.93 2.04 -3.06
CA ASP A 62 4.72 1.22 -3.01
C ASP A 62 4.81 -0.04 -3.90
N ALA A 63 5.54 0.04 -5.01
CA ALA A 63 5.68 -1.06 -5.98
C ALA A 63 6.58 -2.21 -5.50
N CYS A 64 7.48 -1.94 -4.56
CA CYS A 64 8.48 -2.90 -4.05
C CYS A 64 8.45 -3.05 -2.53
N ASP A 65 7.53 -2.38 -1.85
CA ASP A 65 7.28 -2.52 -0.43
C ASP A 65 6.33 -3.70 -0.13
N VAL A 66 6.61 -4.43 0.93
CA VAL A 66 5.83 -5.57 1.43
C VAL A 66 4.84 -5.18 2.52
N ASP A 67 4.99 -3.99 3.12
CA ASP A 67 4.18 -3.44 4.21
C ASP A 67 4.02 -1.93 3.99
N LEU A 68 3.06 -1.57 3.13
CA LEU A 68 2.87 -0.23 2.55
C LEU A 68 2.63 0.90 3.57
N ASP A 69 2.12 0.57 4.76
CA ASP A 69 1.80 1.56 5.79
C ASP A 69 2.60 1.36 7.09
N ASN A 70 3.56 0.45 7.06
CA ASN A 70 4.49 0.15 8.15
C ASN A 70 3.79 -0.20 9.48
N ASP A 71 2.63 -0.87 9.40
CA ASP A 71 1.84 -1.26 10.56
C ASP A 71 2.18 -2.65 11.12
N THR A 72 3.16 -3.34 10.52
CA THR A 72 3.61 -4.71 10.84
C THR A 72 2.78 -5.84 10.23
N ARG A 73 1.73 -5.55 9.46
CA ARG A 73 1.00 -6.53 8.64
C ARG A 73 1.41 -6.39 7.19
N ILE A 74 1.86 -7.48 6.60
CA ILE A 74 2.22 -7.47 5.18
C ILE A 74 0.97 -7.23 4.34
N ASN A 75 1.13 -6.57 3.18
CA ASN A 75 0.04 -6.15 2.30
C ASN A 75 -0.99 -7.26 1.97
N THR A 76 -0.56 -8.53 1.91
CA THR A 76 -1.43 -9.67 1.59
C THR A 76 -2.24 -10.22 2.77
N GLU A 77 -1.90 -9.79 3.99
CA GLU A 77 -2.53 -10.20 5.25
C GLU A 77 -3.17 -9.01 5.99
N ASP A 78 -3.12 -7.82 5.39
CA ASP A 78 -3.62 -6.57 5.93
C ASP A 78 -5.01 -6.24 5.32
N ASN A 79 -6.00 -6.01 6.16
CA ASN A 79 -7.34 -5.58 5.74
C ASN A 79 -7.44 -4.08 5.43
N CYS A 80 -6.37 -3.30 5.69
CA CYS A 80 -6.21 -1.91 5.24
C CYS A 80 -4.79 -1.61 4.75
N PRO A 81 -4.32 -2.15 3.61
CA PRO A 81 -2.92 -2.06 3.12
C PRO A 81 -2.36 -0.65 2.84
N ARG A 82 -3.06 0.42 3.17
CA ARG A 82 -2.60 1.81 2.99
C ARG A 82 -2.94 2.68 4.20
N VAL A 83 -3.49 2.11 5.27
CA VAL A 83 -3.97 2.80 6.46
C VAL A 83 -3.67 1.96 7.69
N ALA A 84 -2.60 2.34 8.38
CA ALA A 84 -2.07 1.56 9.49
C ALA A 84 -3.13 1.21 10.55
N ASN A 85 -3.35 -0.08 10.76
CA ASN A 85 -4.37 -0.62 11.65
C ASN A 85 -3.94 -1.99 12.25
N THR A 86 -2.86 -1.97 13.03
CA THR A 86 -2.24 -3.18 13.63
C THR A 86 -3.19 -4.18 14.32
N ASN A 87 -4.35 -3.69 14.79
CA ASN A 87 -5.39 -4.50 15.44
C ASN A 87 -6.24 -5.32 14.47
N GLN A 88 -6.28 -4.95 13.19
CA GLN A 88 -7.03 -5.57 12.11
C GLN A 88 -8.50 -5.75 12.49
N LEU A 89 -9.08 -4.73 13.15
CA LEU A 89 -10.50 -4.74 13.47
C LEU A 89 -11.29 -4.66 12.15
N ASP A 90 -12.31 -5.49 12.05
CA ASP A 90 -13.23 -5.65 10.92
C ASP A 90 -14.57 -6.07 11.57
N THR A 91 -15.45 -5.09 11.80
CA THR A 91 -16.65 -5.25 12.64
C THR A 91 -17.72 -6.11 11.95
N ASP A 92 -17.89 -5.95 10.64
CA ASP A 92 -18.92 -6.64 9.87
C ASP A 92 -18.43 -7.92 9.16
N GLY A 93 -17.12 -8.12 9.09
CA GLY A 93 -16.47 -9.27 8.48
C GLY A 93 -16.48 -9.26 6.95
N ASP A 94 -16.57 -8.09 6.32
CA ASP A 94 -16.57 -7.96 4.86
C ASP A 94 -15.16 -8.06 4.23
N GLY A 95 -14.13 -7.92 5.07
CA GLY A 95 -12.72 -8.01 4.72
C GLY A 95 -12.01 -6.67 4.57
N LEU A 96 -12.71 -5.54 4.70
CA LEU A 96 -12.12 -4.22 4.93
C LEU A 96 -11.96 -4.01 6.43
N GLY A 97 -10.83 -3.44 6.84
CA GLY A 97 -10.66 -3.08 8.24
C GLY A 97 -11.36 -1.77 8.58
N ASN A 98 -11.78 -1.61 9.82
CA ASN A 98 -12.48 -0.41 10.28
C ASN A 98 -11.71 0.91 10.04
N ALA A 99 -10.41 0.84 9.80
CA ALA A 99 -9.61 2.02 9.51
C ALA A 99 -9.78 2.54 8.07
N CYS A 100 -10.24 1.69 7.15
CA CYS A 100 -10.37 1.97 5.73
C CYS A 100 -11.72 1.53 5.13
N ASP A 101 -12.60 0.94 5.93
CA ASP A 101 -13.99 0.73 5.61
C ASP A 101 -14.76 2.05 5.78
N PRO A 102 -15.59 2.48 4.81
CA PRO A 102 -16.47 3.63 4.98
C PRO A 102 -17.82 3.28 5.65
N ASN A 103 -18.12 2.01 5.92
CA ASN A 103 -19.31 1.53 6.61
C ASN A 103 -18.96 0.29 7.47
N ASP A 104 -18.52 0.55 8.69
CA ASP A 104 -17.96 -0.44 9.62
C ASP A 104 -18.95 -1.54 10.06
N ASP A 105 -20.26 -1.35 9.95
CA ASP A 105 -21.27 -2.32 10.40
C ASP A 105 -22.25 -2.79 9.30
N ASN A 106 -22.06 -2.29 8.08
CA ASN A 106 -22.83 -2.57 6.87
C ASN A 106 -24.35 -2.33 6.98
N ASP A 107 -24.77 -1.32 7.75
CA ASP A 107 -26.19 -0.99 8.01
C ASP A 107 -26.85 -0.05 6.96
N MET A 108 -26.14 0.24 5.87
CA MET A 108 -26.50 1.18 4.80
C MET A 108 -26.29 2.68 5.08
N HIS A 109 -25.78 3.07 6.25
CA HIS A 109 -25.27 4.41 6.53
C HIS A 109 -23.74 4.41 6.54
N LEU A 110 -23.11 5.49 6.07
CA LEU A 110 -21.64 5.58 6.11
C LEU A 110 -21.23 6.05 7.50
N ASP A 111 -20.07 5.66 8.01
CA ASP A 111 -19.59 6.04 9.36
C ASP A 111 -19.64 7.55 9.62
N VAL A 112 -19.47 8.35 8.57
CA VAL A 112 -19.49 9.82 8.64
C VAL A 112 -20.88 10.42 8.89
N ASP A 113 -21.92 9.64 8.61
CA ASP A 113 -23.34 10.00 8.73
C ASP A 113 -24.10 9.03 9.66
N ASP A 114 -23.40 8.11 10.34
CA ASP A 114 -23.95 7.08 11.22
C ASP A 114 -23.73 7.45 12.70
N ASN A 115 -24.81 7.47 13.48
CA ASN A 115 -24.76 7.75 14.92
C ASN A 115 -24.37 6.53 15.78
N CYS A 116 -24.23 5.34 15.18
CA CYS A 116 -23.65 4.14 15.79
C CYS A 116 -22.77 3.33 14.80
N PRO A 117 -21.60 3.85 14.35
CA PRO A 117 -20.80 3.23 13.28
C PRO A 117 -20.37 1.77 13.46
N LEU A 118 -20.48 1.21 14.67
CA LEU A 118 -20.06 -0.16 14.98
C LEU A 118 -21.23 -1.09 15.31
N VAL A 119 -22.48 -0.61 15.22
CA VAL A 119 -23.67 -1.31 15.68
C VAL A 119 -24.87 -0.99 14.79
N MET A 120 -25.18 -1.94 13.89
CA MET A 120 -26.25 -1.77 12.90
C MET A 120 -27.52 -1.11 13.44
N ASN A 121 -27.89 0.02 12.85
CA ASN A 121 -29.10 0.75 13.15
C ASN A 121 -29.61 1.56 11.95
N ASP A 122 -30.16 0.87 10.95
CA ASP A 122 -30.75 1.46 9.75
C ASP A 122 -31.71 2.64 10.00
N ASP A 123 -32.34 2.72 11.18
CA ASP A 123 -33.30 3.77 11.55
C ASP A 123 -32.68 5.03 12.17
N GLN A 124 -31.39 4.98 12.53
CA GLN A 124 -30.60 6.10 13.07
C GLN A 124 -31.33 6.82 14.21
N LEU A 125 -32.05 6.06 15.03
CA LEU A 125 -32.84 6.63 16.12
C LEU A 125 -31.90 7.22 17.18
N ASP A 126 -32.08 8.51 17.47
CA ASP A 126 -31.45 9.26 18.55
C ASP A 126 -32.56 10.03 19.27
N SER A 127 -32.96 9.50 20.43
CA SER A 127 -34.13 9.96 21.19
C SER A 127 -33.86 11.21 22.03
N ASP A 128 -32.61 11.46 22.42
CA ASP A 128 -32.24 12.56 23.32
C ASP A 128 -31.49 13.71 22.63
N GLY A 129 -31.04 13.49 21.40
CA GLY A 129 -30.48 14.48 20.48
C GLY A 129 -29.03 14.81 20.75
N ASP A 130 -28.23 13.84 21.21
CA ASP A 130 -26.80 14.01 21.51
C ASP A 130 -25.85 13.56 20.39
N ASP A 131 -26.42 13.14 19.25
CA ASP A 131 -25.74 12.60 18.07
C ASP A 131 -25.16 11.17 18.25
N ILE A 132 -25.49 10.46 19.34
CA ILE A 132 -25.22 9.03 19.55
C ILE A 132 -26.54 8.26 19.40
N GLY A 133 -26.55 7.17 18.63
CA GLY A 133 -27.78 6.41 18.42
C GLY A 133 -28.21 5.59 19.64
N ASP A 134 -29.52 5.44 19.81
CA ASP A 134 -30.17 4.74 20.94
C ASP A 134 -29.61 3.32 21.16
N VAL A 135 -29.06 2.66 20.13
CA VAL A 135 -28.53 1.28 20.23
C VAL A 135 -27.11 1.20 20.78
N CYS A 136 -26.34 2.29 20.68
CA CYS A 136 -24.95 2.38 21.15
C CYS A 136 -24.74 3.44 22.24
N ASP A 137 -25.81 4.15 22.62
CA ASP A 137 -25.85 5.05 23.76
C ASP A 137 -25.92 4.29 25.11
N ALA A 138 -25.26 4.84 26.12
CA ALA A 138 -25.12 4.29 27.46
C ALA A 138 -25.89 5.05 28.56
N ASP A 139 -26.51 6.19 28.25
CA ASP A 139 -27.18 7.07 29.21
C ASP A 139 -28.65 6.70 29.54
#